data_AF-A0A3C0VP31-F1
#
_entry.id   AF-A0A3C0VP31-F1
#
_cell.length_a   1.000
_cell.length_b   1.000
_cell.length_c   1.000
_cell.angle_alpha   90.00
_cell.angle_beta   90.00
_cell.angle_gamma   90.00
#
_symmetry.space_group_name_H-M   'P 1'
#
loop_
_entity.id
_entity.type
_entity.pdbx_description
1 polymer ?
#
loop_
_entity_poly.entity_id
_entity_poly.type
_entity_poly.pdbx_seq_one_letter_code
_entity_poly.pdbx_strand_id
1 'polypeptide(L)' 'ITSQIDIRNEAPPTDAFTLDDVKEDGVIPALAVGQKCRRSWKILPDVGSIETYPDLSPRDAEAVSAFDNQSG' A
#
# COMPACT_ATOMS: atom_id res chain seq x y z
N ILE A 1 -6.40 -4.63 6.89
CA ILE A 1 -5.45 -3.56 6.45
C ILE A 1 -5.09 -3.83 4.99
N THR A 2 -5.10 -2.79 4.12
CA THR A 2 -4.80 -2.89 2.68
C THR A 2 -3.43 -2.28 2.33
N SER A 3 -2.93 -2.55 1.12
CA SER A 3 -1.66 -1.97 0.65
C SER A 3 -1.82 -0.55 0.08
N GLN A 4 -2.98 -0.25 -0.53
CA GLN A 4 -3.30 1.02 -1.18
C GLN A 4 -4.77 1.39 -0.88
N ILE A 5 -5.07 2.68 -1.03
CA ILE A 5 -6.42 3.24 -0.94
C ILE A 5 -6.51 4.46 -1.87
N ASP A 6 -7.63 4.58 -2.57
CA ASP A 6 -8.02 5.78 -3.32
C ASP A 6 -9.34 6.27 -2.72
N ILE A 7 -9.41 7.56 -2.37
CA ILE A 7 -10.60 8.16 -1.74
C ILE A 7 -11.10 9.25 -2.67
N ARG A 8 -12.38 9.16 -3.05
CA ARG A 8 -13.05 10.11 -3.95
C ARG A 8 -14.24 10.71 -3.24
N ASN A 9 -14.51 11.99 -3.50
CA ASN A 9 -15.65 12.71 -2.94
C ASN A 9 -16.72 12.86 -4.03
N GLU A 10 -17.32 11.73 -4.35
CA GLU A 10 -18.30 11.55 -5.42
C GLU A 10 -19.36 10.55 -4.94
N ALA A 11 -20.54 10.55 -5.57
CA ALA A 11 -21.53 9.52 -5.28
C ALA A 11 -20.97 8.12 -5.59
N PRO A 12 -21.25 7.10 -4.76
CA PRO A 12 -20.76 5.75 -5.01
C PRO A 12 -21.17 5.23 -6.40
N PRO A 13 -20.22 4.64 -7.16
CA PRO A 13 -20.54 3.95 -8.41
C PRO A 13 -21.57 2.83 -8.21
N THR A 14 -22.32 2.51 -9.26
CA THR A 14 -23.41 1.51 -9.19
C THR A 14 -22.92 0.09 -8.87
N ASP A 15 -21.65 -0.21 -9.17
CA ASP A 15 -20.98 -1.48 -8.89
C ASP A 15 -20.22 -1.48 -7.55
N ALA A 16 -20.27 -0.38 -6.78
CA ALA A 16 -19.67 -0.33 -5.47
C ALA A 16 -20.45 -1.19 -4.46
N PHE A 17 -19.73 -1.77 -3.50
CA PHE A 17 -20.35 -2.36 -2.32
C PHE A 17 -20.81 -1.24 -1.38
N THR A 18 -22.10 -1.24 -1.01
CA THR A 18 -22.73 -0.24 -0.14
C THR A 18 -23.50 -0.93 1.00
N LEU A 19 -23.76 -0.18 2.08
CA LEU A 19 -24.63 -0.61 3.18
C LEU A 19 -25.88 0.27 3.24
N ASP A 20 -27.02 -0.30 3.67
CA ASP A 20 -28.32 0.38 3.66
C ASP A 20 -28.39 1.60 4.60
N ASP A 21 -27.63 1.58 5.68
CA ASP A 21 -27.53 2.63 6.69
C ASP A 21 -26.55 3.74 6.30
N VAL A 22 -25.74 3.56 5.26
CA VAL A 22 -24.72 4.53 4.81
C VAL A 22 -24.67 4.62 3.28
N LYS A 23 -25.77 5.05 2.66
CA LYS A 23 -25.94 5.05 1.19
C LYS A 23 -25.03 6.00 0.41
N GLU A 24 -24.50 7.01 1.09
CA GLU A 24 -23.59 7.99 0.49
C GLU A 24 -22.14 7.45 0.41
N ASP A 25 -21.84 6.33 1.06
CA ASP A 25 -20.52 5.69 1.05
C ASP A 25 -20.55 4.38 0.26
N GLY A 26 -19.47 4.12 -0.49
CA GLY A 26 -19.30 2.86 -1.20
C GLY A 26 -17.83 2.49 -1.35
N VAL A 27 -17.57 1.18 -1.44
CA VAL A 27 -16.22 0.63 -1.55
C VAL A 27 -16.13 -0.29 -2.76
N ILE A 28 -15.13 -0.06 -3.60
CA ILE A 28 -14.74 -1.00 -4.67
C ILE A 28 -13.45 -1.70 -4.24
N PRO A 29 -13.46 -3.03 -3.99
CA PRO A 29 -12.23 -3.76 -3.73
C PRO A 29 -11.43 -3.90 -5.02
N ALA A 30 -10.16 -3.51 -4.98
CA ALA A 30 -9.25 -3.60 -6.10
C ALA A 30 -7.90 -4.20 -5.67
N LEU A 31 -7.21 -4.85 -6.60
CA LEU A 31 -5.84 -5.30 -6.38
C LEU A 31 -4.90 -4.09 -6.34
N ALA A 32 -4.02 -4.07 -5.34
CA ALA A 32 -2.95 -3.08 -5.28
C ALA A 32 -1.93 -3.31 -6.40
N VAL A 33 -1.31 -2.23 -6.87
CA VAL A 33 -0.36 -2.23 -7.99
C VAL A 33 1.07 -2.15 -7.48
N GLY A 34 1.96 -2.93 -8.10
CA GLY A 34 3.40 -2.93 -7.82
C GLY A 34 3.92 -4.30 -7.44
N GLN A 35 4.98 -4.34 -6.62
CA GLN A 35 5.62 -5.56 -6.15
C GLN A 35 5.48 -5.70 -4.64
N LYS A 36 5.58 -6.94 -4.13
CA LYS A 36 5.54 -7.22 -2.69
C LYS A 36 6.86 -6.85 -2.03
N CYS A 37 6.83 -5.92 -1.08
CA CYS A 37 7.96 -5.65 -0.20
C CYS A 37 8.20 -6.87 0.70
N ARG A 38 9.44 -7.39 0.72
CA ARG A 38 9.76 -8.63 1.47
C ARG A 38 9.62 -8.46 2.99
N ARG A 39 9.81 -7.24 3.52
CA ARG A 39 9.77 -6.97 4.96
C ARG A 39 8.36 -6.74 5.50
N SER A 40 7.61 -5.78 4.95
CA SER A 40 6.26 -5.44 5.44
C SER A 40 5.12 -6.16 4.73
N TRP A 41 5.39 -6.87 3.64
CA TRP A 41 4.41 -7.56 2.79
C TRP A 41 3.40 -6.67 2.08
N LYS A 42 3.57 -5.34 2.11
CA LYS A 42 2.78 -4.42 1.29
C LYS A 42 3.12 -4.58 -0.19
N ILE A 43 2.12 -4.44 -1.05
CA ILE A 43 2.30 -4.26 -2.51
C ILE A 43 2.44 -2.77 -2.80
N LEU A 44 3.58 -2.32 -3.33
CA LEU A 44 3.84 -0.91 -3.63
C LEU A 44 4.58 -0.75 -4.97
N PRO A 45 4.35 0.35 -5.71
CA PRO A 45 4.95 0.58 -7.02
C PRO A 45 6.45 0.88 -6.97
N ASP A 46 6.97 1.29 -5.81
CA ASP A 46 8.33 1.76 -5.59
C ASP A 46 9.24 0.71 -4.91
N VAL A 47 8.76 -0.52 -4.72
CA VAL A 47 9.61 -1.63 -4.26
C VAL A 47 10.75 -1.85 -5.26
N GLY A 48 11.98 -1.85 -4.74
CA GLY A 48 13.20 -1.98 -5.54
C GLY A 48 13.74 -0.68 -6.12
N SER A 49 13.17 0.48 -5.75
CA SER A 49 13.72 1.80 -6.14
C SER A 49 15.04 2.15 -5.44
N ILE A 50 15.37 1.49 -4.33
CA ILE A 50 16.65 1.63 -3.63
C ILE A 50 17.55 0.46 -4.05
N GLU A 51 18.60 0.75 -4.83
CA GLU A 51 19.45 -0.28 -5.45
C GLU A 51 20.07 -1.26 -4.44
N THR A 52 20.48 -0.77 -3.27
CA THR A 52 21.05 -1.61 -2.20
C THR A 52 20.02 -2.51 -1.52
N TYR A 53 18.73 -2.24 -1.70
CA TYR A 53 17.61 -3.00 -1.11
C TYR A 53 16.54 -3.29 -2.18
N PRO A 54 16.87 -4.12 -3.20
CA PRO A 54 16.07 -4.29 -4.41
C PRO A 54 14.72 -4.98 -4.20
N ASP A 55 14.48 -5.56 -3.02
CA ASP A 55 13.26 -6.25 -2.62
C ASP A 55 12.44 -5.49 -1.57
N LEU A 56 12.85 -4.27 -1.21
CA LEU A 56 12.20 -3.44 -0.21
C LEU A 56 11.57 -2.19 -0.81
N SER A 57 10.51 -1.69 -0.17
CA SER A 57 10.01 -0.33 -0.39
C SER A 57 10.97 0.69 0.25
N PRO A 58 10.95 1.97 -0.17
CA PRO A 58 11.82 3.01 0.39
C PRO A 58 11.73 3.11 1.92
N ARG A 59 10.52 3.07 2.47
CA ARG A 59 10.28 3.08 3.92
C ARG A 59 10.97 1.91 4.63
N ASP A 60 10.89 0.73 4.03
CA ASP A 60 11.46 -0.47 4.66
C ASP A 60 12.97 -0.54 4.49
N ALA A 61 13.50 -0.06 3.36
CA ALA A 61 14.92 0.13 3.14
C ALA A 61 15.54 1.12 4.14
N GLU A 62 14.90 2.27 4.37
CA GLU A 62 15.33 3.26 5.37
C GLU A 62 15.45 2.64 6.77
N ALA A 63 14.43 1.90 7.19
CA ALA A 63 14.41 1.29 8.50
C ALA A 63 15.44 0.15 8.66
N VAL A 64 15.70 -0.64 7.60
CA VAL A 64 16.76 -1.66 7.63
C VAL A 64 18.14 -0.99 7.66
N SER A 65 18.37 0.02 6.83
CA SER A 65 19.62 0.78 6.84
C SER A 65 19.92 1.42 8.19
N ALA A 66 18.91 1.99 8.85
CA ALA A 66 19.05 2.53 10.19
C ALA A 66 19.44 1.47 11.24
N PHE A 67 18.94 0.24 11.11
CA PHE A 67 19.30 -0.88 11.99
C PHE A 67 20.72 -1.39 11.71
N ASP A 68 21.08 -1.56 10.44
CA ASP A 68 22.41 -1.99 10.01
C ASP A 68 23.49 -1.02 10.52
N ASN A 69 23.25 0.28 10.41
CA ASN A 69 24.17 1.33 10.87
C ASN A 69 24.34 1.38 12.40
N GLN A 70 23.38 0.88 13.17
CA GLN A 70 23.47 0.80 14.64
C GLN A 70 24.09 -0.51 15.12
N SER A 71 24.13 -1.52 14.25
CA SER A 71 24.53 -2.89 14.60
C SER A 71 25.97 -3.22 14.14
N GLY A 72 26.65 -2.28 13.49
CA GLY A 72 28.07 -2.33 13.14
C GLY A 72 28.94 -1.64 14.19
#